data_AF-A0A4R0HUC5-F1
#
_entry.id   AF-A0A4R0HUC5-F1
#
_cell.length_a   1.000
_cell.length_b   1.000
_cell.length_c   1.000
_cell.angle_alpha   90.00
_cell.angle_beta   90.00
_cell.angle_gamma   90.00
#
_symmetry.space_group_name_H-M   'P 1'
#
loop_
_entity.id
_entity.type
_entity.pdbx_description
1 polymer ?
#
loop_
_entity_poly.entity_id
_entity_poly.type
_entity_poly.pdbx_seq_one_letter_code
_entity_poly.pdbx_strand_id
1 'polypeptide(L)'
;MKLVHMLSGLAVAVALSACAQKGGDIPTPAPNPNAPAATNKPAITQPSVSGTVWIRQKVALPPNAVLTVTVSDASQADAPSKVLAQKAVRTEGKQSPFSFVLPFNPADIQPNARILLSAAITIDDKIVFITDTVKPVINQGGTKVDLTLVPVQQTAVPLQQSGGAATTVPSTSPTQVNPSEATPAPTQY
;
A
#
# COMPACT_ATOMS: atom_id res chain seq x y z
N MET A 1 7.31 -41.38 36.41
CA MET A 1 7.10 -41.96 37.77
C MET A 1 6.98 -40.75 38.71
N LYS A 2 5.94 -40.45 39.48
CA LYS A 2 4.91 -41.21 40.23
C LYS A 2 3.93 -40.12 40.76
N LEU A 3 2.70 -39.98 40.24
CA LEU A 3 1.40 -40.35 40.86
C LEU A 3 1.40 -40.27 42.40
N VAL A 4 0.56 -39.42 43.03
CA VAL A 4 -0.66 -39.84 43.81
C VAL A 4 -1.38 -38.73 44.63
N HIS A 5 -2.72 -38.63 44.42
CA HIS A 5 -3.83 -38.46 45.40
C HIS A 5 -4.05 -37.09 46.12
N MET A 6 -5.27 -36.55 46.36
CA MET A 6 -6.66 -37.05 46.34
C MET A 6 -7.68 -35.88 46.49
N LEU A 7 -8.83 -36.04 45.81
CA LEU A 7 -10.22 -35.80 46.26
C LEU A 7 -10.63 -34.51 47.02
N SER A 8 -11.54 -33.73 46.43
CA SER A 8 -12.91 -33.60 46.96
C SER A 8 -13.82 -32.94 45.92
N GLY A 9 -14.92 -33.62 45.60
CA GLY A 9 -15.87 -33.21 44.57
C GLY A 9 -17.04 -32.39 45.14
N LEU A 10 -17.65 -31.61 44.26
CA LEU A 10 -19.07 -31.32 44.34
C LEU A 10 -19.64 -31.32 42.92
N ALA A 11 -20.46 -32.33 42.64
CA ALA A 11 -21.17 -32.45 41.38
C ALA A 11 -22.33 -31.45 41.35
N VAL A 12 -22.42 -30.63 40.31
CA VAL A 12 -23.63 -29.92 39.95
C VAL A 12 -24.00 -30.34 38.54
N ALA A 13 -25.01 -31.20 38.45
CA ALA A 13 -25.66 -31.56 37.20
C ALA A 13 -26.63 -30.43 36.83
N VAL A 14 -26.44 -29.79 35.68
CA VAL A 14 -27.43 -28.90 35.08
C VAL A 14 -27.95 -29.55 33.82
N ALA A 15 -29.23 -29.93 33.87
CA ALA A 15 -29.95 -30.55 32.77
C ALA A 15 -30.11 -29.58 31.59
N LEU A 16 -29.92 -30.09 30.37
CA LEU A 16 -30.22 -29.42 29.11
C LEU A 16 -31.74 -29.37 28.90
N SER A 17 -32.34 -28.21 29.13
CA SER A 17 -33.70 -27.92 28.68
C SER A 17 -33.64 -27.15 27.36
N ALA A 18 -33.89 -27.87 26.27
CA ALA A 18 -34.19 -27.29 24.97
C ALA A 18 -35.55 -26.59 25.03
N CYS A 19 -35.56 -25.27 24.92
CA CYS A 19 -36.79 -24.50 24.70
C CYS A 19 -36.90 -24.12 23.23
N ALA A 20 -37.59 -24.96 22.46
CA ALA A 20 -38.25 -24.54 21.22
C ALA A 20 -39.48 -23.70 21.60
N GLN A 21 -39.45 -22.39 21.36
CA GLN A 21 -40.56 -21.50 21.69
C GLN A 21 -40.87 -20.56 20.52
N LYS A 22 -41.86 -21.02 19.75
CA LYS A 22 -42.94 -20.31 19.06
C LYS A 22 -43.01 -18.79 19.33
N GLY A 23 -43.08 -18.01 18.25
CA GLY A 23 -43.13 -16.55 18.27
C GLY A 23 -44.27 -15.98 19.12
N GLY A 24 -43.94 -14.91 19.85
CA GLY A 24 -44.85 -13.97 20.47
C GLY A 24 -44.20 -12.59 20.41
N ASP A 25 -44.98 -11.58 20.03
CA ASP A 25 -44.57 -10.19 19.81
C ASP A 25 -43.78 -9.62 20.99
N ILE A 26 -42.55 -9.17 20.72
CA ILE A 26 -41.75 -8.39 21.67
C ILE A 26 -42.20 -6.94 21.55
N PRO A 27 -42.72 -6.29 22.60
CA PRO A 27 -42.92 -4.85 22.58
C PRO A 27 -41.56 -4.16 22.48
N THR A 28 -41.36 -3.43 21.38
CA THR A 28 -40.23 -2.51 21.19
C THR A 28 -40.16 -1.56 22.39
N PRO A 29 -39.05 -1.49 23.14
CA PRO A 29 -38.88 -0.49 24.18
C PRO A 29 -38.93 0.89 23.54
N ALA A 30 -39.94 1.69 23.90
CA ALA A 30 -39.94 3.11 23.59
C ALA A 30 -38.71 3.79 24.23
N PRO A 31 -38.06 4.77 23.57
CA PRO A 31 -36.97 5.52 24.18
C PRO A 31 -37.45 6.20 25.46
N ASN A 32 -36.85 5.86 26.60
CA ASN A 32 -37.13 6.52 27.88
C ASN A 32 -36.52 7.93 27.87
N PRO A 33 -37.30 9.02 28.02
CA PRO A 33 -36.78 10.39 28.04
C PRO A 33 -35.86 10.71 29.23
N ASN A 34 -35.83 9.84 30.24
CA ASN A 34 -35.13 10.10 31.51
C ASN A 34 -33.90 9.19 31.73
N ALA A 35 -33.40 8.51 30.70
CA ALA A 35 -32.11 7.82 30.81
C ALA A 35 -30.97 8.87 30.83
N PRO A 36 -30.02 8.81 31.79
CA PRO A 36 -28.82 9.64 31.71
C PRO A 36 -28.11 9.29 30.40
N ALA A 37 -28.08 10.26 29.49
CA ALA A 37 -27.42 10.13 28.21
C ALA A 37 -26.00 9.60 28.46
N ALA A 38 -25.69 8.44 27.88
CA ALA A 38 -24.35 7.90 27.87
C ALA A 38 -23.40 9.02 27.45
N THR A 39 -22.57 9.40 28.41
CA THR A 39 -21.77 10.61 28.41
C THR A 39 -20.97 10.68 27.12
N ASN A 40 -21.10 11.82 26.43
CA ASN A 40 -20.24 12.29 25.35
C ASN A 40 -18.82 11.74 25.50
N LYS A 41 -18.49 10.68 24.74
CA LYS A 41 -17.08 10.31 24.53
C LYS A 41 -16.44 11.55 23.93
N PRO A 42 -15.45 12.20 24.58
CA PRO A 42 -14.77 13.33 23.97
C PRO A 42 -14.29 12.87 22.60
N ALA A 43 -14.72 13.58 21.55
CA ALA A 43 -14.20 13.37 20.22
C ALA A 43 -12.70 13.69 20.32
N ILE A 44 -11.89 12.64 20.43
CA ILE A 44 -10.44 12.76 20.49
C ILE A 44 -10.05 13.30 19.13
N THR A 45 -9.81 14.61 19.03
CA THR A 45 -9.39 15.27 17.80
C THR A 45 -7.99 14.76 17.48
N GLN A 46 -7.94 13.75 16.62
CA GLN A 46 -6.68 13.19 16.16
C GLN A 46 -5.97 14.23 15.27
N PRO A 47 -4.66 14.46 15.45
CA PRO A 47 -3.92 15.34 14.55
C PRO A 47 -4.01 14.80 13.12
N SER A 48 -4.03 15.73 12.16
CA SER A 48 -4.22 15.38 10.75
C SER A 48 -3.37 16.24 9.84
N VAL A 49 -2.99 15.66 8.71
CA VAL A 49 -2.43 16.38 7.57
C VAL A 49 -3.58 16.68 6.61
N SER A 50 -3.67 17.92 6.14
CA SER A 50 -4.72 18.38 5.24
C SER A 50 -4.13 19.15 4.07
N GLY A 51 -4.92 19.31 3.01
CA GLY A 51 -4.51 20.10 1.86
C GLY A 51 -5.36 19.83 0.64
N THR A 52 -4.84 20.27 -0.50
CA THR A 52 -5.49 20.19 -1.80
C THR A 52 -4.59 19.48 -2.79
N VAL A 53 -5.16 18.55 -3.54
CA VAL A 53 -4.50 17.81 -4.61
C VAL A 53 -4.92 18.41 -5.94
N TRP A 54 -3.95 18.91 -6.68
CA TRP A 54 -4.10 19.48 -8.02
C TRP A 54 -3.56 18.52 -9.08
N ILE A 55 -4.13 18.54 -10.27
CA ILE A 55 -3.57 17.86 -11.45
C ILE A 55 -3.07 18.94 -12.41
N ARG A 56 -1.79 18.85 -12.82
CA ARG A 56 -1.18 19.86 -13.69
C ARG A 56 -1.78 19.85 -15.11
N GLN A 57 -2.23 18.70 -15.58
CA GLN A 57 -2.80 18.49 -16.91
C GLN A 57 -4.29 18.78 -16.93
N LYS A 58 -4.76 19.37 -18.04
CA LYS A 58 -6.19 19.49 -18.34
C LYS A 58 -6.71 18.18 -18.89
N VAL A 59 -7.14 17.29 -18.00
CA VAL A 59 -7.63 15.95 -18.33
C VAL A 59 -8.80 15.59 -17.42
N ALA A 60 -9.80 14.92 -17.98
CA ALA A 60 -10.94 14.44 -17.21
C ALA A 60 -10.62 13.08 -16.59
N LEU A 61 -10.76 12.98 -15.27
CA LEU A 61 -10.72 11.68 -14.59
C LEU A 61 -12.00 10.89 -14.85
N PRO A 62 -11.91 9.59 -15.16
CA PRO A 62 -13.07 8.72 -15.24
C PRO A 62 -13.64 8.42 -13.84
N PRO A 63 -14.88 7.90 -13.75
CA PRO A 63 -15.55 7.67 -12.47
C PRO A 63 -14.94 6.55 -11.61
N ASN A 64 -14.20 5.62 -12.23
CA ASN A 64 -13.48 4.54 -11.55
C ASN A 64 -12.11 4.97 -10.99
N ALA A 65 -11.69 6.22 -11.15
CA ALA A 65 -10.40 6.67 -10.65
C ALA A 65 -10.36 6.71 -9.11
N VAL A 66 -9.24 6.31 -8.52
CA VAL A 66 -9.02 6.29 -7.07
C VAL A 66 -7.82 7.17 -6.71
N LEU A 67 -8.09 8.24 -5.95
CA LEU A 67 -7.05 9.08 -5.35
C LEU A 67 -6.59 8.44 -4.04
N THR A 68 -5.31 8.12 -3.95
CA THR A 68 -4.66 7.64 -2.74
C THR A 68 -3.69 8.69 -2.25
N VAL A 69 -3.87 9.14 -1.01
CA VAL A 69 -2.95 10.05 -0.31
C VAL A 69 -2.26 9.26 0.80
N THR A 70 -0.94 9.38 0.89
CA THR A 70 -0.09 8.59 1.77
C THR A 70 0.88 9.50 2.52
N VAL A 71 0.94 9.32 3.84
CA VAL A 71 1.99 9.84 4.71
C VAL A 71 2.90 8.68 5.05
N SER A 72 4.20 8.85 4.79
CA SER A 72 5.21 7.83 4.96
C SER A 72 6.45 8.35 5.68
N ASP A 73 7.13 7.49 6.42
CA ASP A 73 8.43 7.75 7.03
C ASP A 73 9.54 7.24 6.12
N ALA A 74 10.38 8.17 5.65
CA ALA A 74 11.53 7.93 4.79
C ALA A 74 12.86 8.28 5.49
N SER A 75 12.93 8.07 6.80
CA SER A 75 14.16 8.27 7.59
C SER A 75 15.26 7.26 7.31
N GLN A 76 14.91 6.06 6.87
CA GLN A 76 15.87 5.03 6.50
C GLN A 76 16.23 5.21 5.03
N ALA A 77 17.48 5.56 4.74
CA ALA A 77 17.92 5.85 3.38
C ALA A 77 17.92 4.60 2.47
N ASP A 78 18.19 3.43 3.05
CA ASP A 78 18.39 2.17 2.33
C ASP A 78 17.20 1.20 2.47
N ALA A 79 16.06 1.68 2.98
CA ALA A 79 14.87 0.87 3.17
C ALA A 79 13.64 1.51 2.52
N PRO A 80 12.64 0.71 2.13
CA PRO A 80 11.35 1.24 1.69
C PRO A 80 10.71 2.11 2.77
N SER A 81 10.09 3.21 2.35
CA SER A 81 9.39 4.11 3.28
C SER A 81 8.25 3.38 4.01
N LYS A 82 8.18 3.55 5.33
CA LYS A 82 7.10 2.98 6.15
C LYS A 82 5.84 3.81 6.00
N VAL A 83 4.71 3.21 5.64
CA VAL A 83 3.43 3.93 5.59
C VAL A 83 2.92 4.16 7.01
N LEU A 84 2.62 5.42 7.35
CA LEU A 84 2.10 5.83 8.65
C LEU A 84 0.59 6.07 8.62
N ALA A 85 0.11 6.67 7.53
CA ALA A 85 -1.31 6.88 7.29
C ALA A 85 -1.56 6.87 5.79
N GLN A 86 -2.68 6.30 5.37
CA GLN A 86 -3.08 6.25 3.98
C GLN A 86 -4.59 6.40 3.88
N LYS A 87 -5.05 7.12 2.85
CA LYS A 87 -6.46 7.26 2.53
C LYS A 87 -6.68 7.14 1.05
N ALA A 88 -7.52 6.19 0.65
CA ALA A 88 -7.98 6.02 -0.71
C ALA A 88 -9.44 6.51 -0.84
N VAL A 89 -9.72 7.31 -1.86
CA VAL A 89 -11.03 7.88 -2.14
C VAL A 89 -11.31 7.74 -3.64
N ARG A 90 -12.47 7.18 -4.00
CA ARG A 90 -12.94 7.19 -5.39
C ARG A 90 -13.29 8.61 -5.79
N THR A 91 -12.82 9.05 -6.95
CA THR A 91 -13.11 10.41 -7.43
C THR A 91 -14.53 10.55 -7.95
N GLU A 92 -15.18 9.44 -8.36
CA GLU A 92 -16.57 9.42 -8.83
C GLU A 92 -16.84 10.42 -9.97
N GLY A 93 -15.82 10.68 -10.79
CA GLY A 93 -15.89 11.63 -11.91
C GLY A 93 -15.72 13.09 -11.49
N LYS A 94 -15.53 13.37 -10.20
CA LYS A 94 -15.08 14.68 -9.73
C LYS A 94 -13.71 14.99 -10.30
N GLN A 95 -13.49 16.26 -10.61
CA GLN A 95 -12.27 16.76 -11.19
C GLN A 95 -11.45 17.52 -10.16
N SER A 96 -10.15 17.63 -10.41
CA SER A 96 -9.23 18.46 -9.60
C SER A 96 -9.77 19.89 -9.49
N PRO A 97 -9.65 20.54 -8.32
CA PRO A 97 -8.89 20.13 -7.13
C PRO A 97 -9.63 19.18 -6.17
N PHE A 98 -8.88 18.31 -5.47
CA PHE A 98 -9.40 17.42 -4.42
C PHE A 98 -8.89 17.81 -3.04
N SER A 99 -9.78 18.16 -2.11
CA SER A 99 -9.41 18.38 -0.71
C SER A 99 -9.29 17.07 0.04
N PHE A 100 -8.28 16.97 0.92
CA PHE A 100 -8.11 15.82 1.79
C PHE A 100 -7.83 16.23 3.24
N VAL A 101 -8.20 15.31 4.13
CA VAL A 101 -7.81 15.29 5.54
C VAL A 101 -7.43 13.86 5.84
N LEU A 102 -6.20 13.69 6.34
CA LEU A 102 -5.56 12.43 6.63
C LEU A 102 -5.11 12.43 8.10
N PRO A 103 -5.93 11.86 9.02
CA PRO A 103 -5.54 11.67 10.41
C PRO A 103 -4.34 10.73 10.52
N PHE A 104 -3.47 10.99 11.50
CA PHE A 104 -2.35 10.12 11.82
C PHE A 104 -2.21 9.96 13.33
N ASN A 105 -1.54 8.90 13.77
CA ASN A 105 -1.24 8.71 15.18
C ASN A 105 0.12 9.36 15.52
N PRO A 106 0.16 10.36 16.42
CA PRO A 106 1.41 11.04 16.75
C PRO A 106 2.44 10.13 17.42
N ALA A 107 2.01 9.02 18.06
CA ALA A 107 2.92 8.06 18.67
C ALA A 107 3.77 7.28 17.64
N ASP A 108 3.34 7.24 16.37
CA ASP A 108 4.08 6.58 15.30
C ASP A 108 5.16 7.48 14.67
N ILE A 109 5.20 8.77 15.04
CA ILE A 109 6.15 9.75 14.51
C ILE A 109 7.39 9.83 15.40
N GLN A 110 8.56 9.46 14.87
CA GLN A 110 9.81 9.67 15.60
C GLN A 110 10.20 11.17 15.54
N PRO A 111 10.78 11.74 16.61
CA PRO A 111 11.08 13.18 16.68
C PRO A 111 11.94 13.73 15.53
N ASN A 112 12.86 12.92 15.00
CA ASN A 112 13.76 13.30 13.90
C ASN A 112 13.42 12.58 12.59
N ALA A 113 12.18 12.07 12.45
CA ALA A 113 11.78 11.35 11.27
C ALA A 113 11.61 12.25 10.04
N ARG A 114 11.99 11.77 8.85
CA ARG A 114 11.70 12.42 7.57
C ARG A 114 10.34 11.94 7.08
N ILE A 115 9.29 12.66 7.49
CA ILE A 115 7.93 12.32 7.10
C ILE A 115 7.59 12.99 5.77
N LEU A 116 7.15 12.17 4.81
CA LEU A 116 6.83 12.58 3.44
C LEU A 116 5.35 12.34 3.14
N LEU A 117 4.75 13.33 2.50
CA LEU A 117 3.41 13.28 1.92
C LEU A 117 3.52 13.06 0.41
N SER A 118 2.77 12.07 -0.08
CA SER A 118 2.61 11.78 -1.50
C SER A 118 1.16 11.44 -1.82
N ALA A 119 0.80 11.57 -3.08
CA ALA A 119 -0.47 11.12 -3.61
C ALA A 119 -0.32 10.52 -5.00
N ALA A 120 -1.18 9.57 -5.31
CA ALA A 120 -1.28 8.93 -6.61
C ALA A 120 -2.74 8.73 -6.99
N ILE A 121 -3.04 8.79 -8.28
CA ILE A 121 -4.33 8.41 -8.83
C ILE A 121 -4.15 7.14 -9.63
N THR A 122 -5.01 6.16 -9.37
CA THR A 122 -5.07 4.90 -10.10
C THR A 122 -6.36 4.82 -10.91
N ILE A 123 -6.29 4.20 -12.09
CA ILE A 123 -7.42 3.85 -12.95
C ILE A 123 -7.20 2.39 -13.34
N ASP A 124 -8.19 1.53 -13.08
CA ASP A 124 -8.09 0.08 -13.32
C ASP A 124 -6.80 -0.52 -12.75
N ASP A 125 -6.52 -0.19 -11.47
CA ASP A 125 -5.33 -0.59 -10.70
C ASP A 125 -3.98 -0.13 -11.27
N LYS A 126 -3.97 0.71 -12.31
CA LYS A 126 -2.76 1.31 -12.88
C LYS A 126 -2.58 2.73 -12.39
N ILE A 127 -1.41 3.05 -11.86
CA ILE A 127 -1.06 4.44 -11.51
C ILE A 127 -1.00 5.25 -12.79
N VAL A 128 -1.80 6.31 -12.87
CA VAL A 128 -1.87 7.22 -14.03
C VAL A 128 -1.34 8.62 -13.70
N PHE A 129 -1.50 9.06 -12.46
CA PHE A 129 -0.92 10.30 -11.95
C PHE A 129 -0.22 10.05 -10.63
N ILE A 130 0.89 10.74 -10.41
CA ILE A 130 1.66 10.71 -9.17
C ILE A 130 2.07 12.13 -8.80
N THR A 131 2.29 12.38 -7.52
CA THR A 131 2.83 13.66 -7.04
C THR A 131 4.17 13.97 -7.70
N ASP A 132 4.29 15.19 -8.24
CA ASP A 132 5.49 15.70 -8.93
C ASP A 132 6.71 15.73 -7.99
N THR A 133 6.52 16.24 -6.78
CA THR A 133 7.56 16.30 -5.75
C THR A 133 6.97 15.95 -4.40
N VAL A 134 7.46 14.87 -3.79
CA VAL A 134 7.09 14.48 -2.42
C VAL A 134 7.37 15.64 -1.45
N LYS A 135 6.45 15.92 -0.54
CA LYS A 135 6.55 17.08 0.36
C LYS A 135 6.84 16.64 1.80
N PRO A 136 7.81 17.26 2.50
CA PRO A 136 7.98 17.01 3.91
C PRO A 136 6.80 17.57 4.71
N VAL A 137 6.37 16.84 5.73
CA VAL A 137 5.26 17.24 6.63
C VAL A 137 5.63 16.94 8.09
N ILE A 138 4.86 17.50 9.04
CA ILE A 138 4.97 17.24 10.49
C ILE A 138 6.29 17.72 11.11
N ASN A 139 7.38 16.97 11.00
CA ASN A 139 8.66 17.29 11.67
C ASN A 139 9.48 18.34 10.92
N GLN A 140 9.47 18.27 9.58
CA GLN A 140 10.25 19.13 8.68
C GLN A 140 9.35 19.99 7.78
N GLY A 141 8.07 20.12 8.16
CA GLY A 141 7.06 20.83 7.38
C GLY A 141 5.79 21.08 8.19
N GLY A 142 4.77 21.67 7.54
CA GLY A 142 3.48 21.91 8.16
C GLY A 142 2.54 20.69 8.13
N THR A 143 1.36 20.85 8.72
CA THR A 143 0.23 19.91 8.61
C THR A 143 -0.77 20.30 7.52
N LYS A 144 -0.57 21.45 6.86
CA LYS A 144 -1.38 21.90 5.72
C LYS A 144 -0.49 22.05 4.50
N VAL A 145 -0.60 21.13 3.55
CA VAL A 145 0.29 21.07 2.38
C VAL A 145 -0.49 20.66 1.14
N ASP A 146 -0.35 21.45 0.08
CA ASP A 146 -0.93 21.15 -1.22
C ASP A 146 0.03 20.29 -2.08
N LEU A 147 -0.56 19.42 -2.90
CA LEU A 147 0.14 18.53 -3.81
C LEU A 147 -0.23 18.83 -5.25
N THR A 148 0.73 18.69 -6.15
CA THR A 148 0.49 18.75 -7.60
C THR A 148 0.89 17.41 -8.21
N LEU A 149 -0.03 16.85 -8.99
CA LEU A 149 0.11 15.57 -9.65
C LEU A 149 0.45 15.76 -11.12
N VAL A 150 1.28 14.85 -11.62
CA VAL A 150 1.70 14.73 -13.00
C VAL A 150 1.50 13.28 -13.48
N PRO A 151 1.26 13.04 -14.78
CA PRO A 151 1.19 11.73 -15.36
C PRO A 151 2.47 10.96 -15.11
N VAL A 152 2.33 9.66 -14.89
CA VAL A 152 3.49 8.78 -14.89
C VAL A 152 4.03 8.70 -16.32
N GLN A 153 5.31 9.02 -16.50
CA GLN A 153 6.01 8.66 -17.72
C GLN A 153 6.36 7.17 -17.61
N GLN A 154 5.67 6.31 -18.35
CA GLN A 154 6.04 4.91 -18.47
C GLN A 154 7.31 4.82 -19.33
N THR A 155 8.45 5.18 -18.77
CA THR A 155 9.73 4.82 -19.37
C THR A 155 9.88 3.32 -19.13
N ALA A 156 9.65 2.54 -20.19
CA ALA A 156 10.03 1.13 -20.17
C ALA A 156 11.51 1.08 -19.78
N VAL A 157 11.82 0.51 -18.62
CA VAL A 157 13.20 0.17 -18.28
C VAL A 157 13.65 -0.75 -19.41
N PRO A 158 14.66 -0.37 -20.22
CA PRO A 158 15.22 -1.30 -21.17
C PRO A 158 15.81 -2.40 -20.30
N LEU A 159 15.15 -3.55 -20.25
CA LEU A 159 15.83 -4.77 -19.90
C LEU A 159 16.93 -4.84 -20.95
N GLN A 160 18.16 -4.53 -20.55
CA GLN A 160 19.32 -4.92 -21.33
C GLN A 160 19.14 -6.43 -21.51
N GLN A 161 18.67 -6.81 -22.70
CA GLN A 161 18.92 -8.13 -23.21
C GLN A 161 20.44 -8.20 -23.20
N SER A 162 20.99 -8.72 -22.11
CA SER A 162 22.28 -9.40 -22.10
C SER A 162 22.06 -10.63 -22.99
N GLY A 163 21.91 -10.35 -24.29
CA GLY A 163 22.13 -11.30 -25.35
C GLY A 163 23.54 -11.78 -25.13
N GLY A 164 23.67 -13.09 -25.05
CA GLY A 164 24.93 -13.76 -24.76
C GLY A 164 26.06 -13.14 -25.55
N ALA A 165 27.24 -13.09 -24.91
CA ALA A 165 28.51 -12.70 -25.49
C ALA A 165 28.50 -12.88 -27.01
N ALA A 166 28.48 -11.77 -27.75
CA ALA A 166 28.69 -11.80 -29.19
C ALA A 166 30.07 -12.43 -29.40
N THR A 167 30.08 -13.72 -29.71
CA THR A 167 31.28 -14.47 -30.08
C THR A 167 31.55 -14.16 -31.55
N THR A 168 31.74 -12.88 -31.86
CA THR A 168 32.27 -12.45 -33.15
C THR A 168 33.67 -11.97 -32.91
N VAL A 169 34.59 -12.92 -32.87
CA VAL A 169 36.02 -12.64 -33.03
C VAL A 169 36.21 -11.79 -34.29
N PRO A 170 36.87 -10.62 -34.22
CA PRO A 170 37.21 -9.84 -35.40
C PRO A 170 38.17 -10.65 -36.30
N SER A 171 37.98 -10.56 -37.61
CA SER A 171 38.79 -11.21 -38.66
C SER A 171 40.22 -10.62 -38.79
N THR A 172 40.81 -10.12 -37.71
CA THR A 172 42.18 -9.57 -37.67
C THR A 172 43.04 -10.21 -36.58
N SER A 173 42.60 -11.30 -35.94
CA SER A 173 43.46 -12.08 -35.05
C SER A 173 44.55 -12.81 -35.87
N PRO A 174 45.85 -12.54 -35.65
CA PRO A 174 46.95 -13.08 -36.46
C PRO A 174 47.31 -14.55 -36.10
N THR A 175 46.37 -15.31 -35.53
CA THR A 175 46.60 -16.71 -35.14
C THR A 175 45.67 -17.63 -35.92
N GLN A 176 45.74 -17.58 -37.25
CA GLN A 176 45.13 -18.58 -38.11
C GLN A 176 46.10 -19.76 -38.20
N VAL A 177 45.93 -20.75 -37.31
CA VAL A 177 46.54 -22.06 -37.52
C VAL A 177 45.79 -22.76 -38.65
N ASN A 178 46.47 -22.90 -39.78
CA ASN A 178 46.03 -23.65 -40.95
C ASN A 178 45.79 -25.13 -40.56
N PRO A 179 44.57 -25.67 -40.62
CA PRO A 179 44.39 -27.11 -40.55
C PRO A 179 44.85 -27.70 -41.89
N SER A 180 45.98 -28.41 -41.86
CA SER A 180 46.49 -29.20 -42.97
C SER A 180 45.39 -30.08 -43.58
N GLU A 181 45.23 -30.01 -44.90
CA GLU A 181 44.41 -30.93 -45.67
C GLU A 181 44.92 -32.36 -45.47
N ALA A 182 44.12 -33.21 -44.84
CA ALA A 182 44.36 -34.65 -44.85
C ALA A 182 43.78 -35.21 -46.16
N THR A 183 44.65 -35.49 -47.12
CA THR A 183 44.29 -36.15 -48.39
C THR A 183 43.80 -37.58 -48.12
N PRO A 184 42.58 -37.97 -48.54
CA PRO A 184 42.12 -39.36 -48.40
C PRO A 184 42.79 -40.24 -49.47
N ALA A 185 43.23 -41.44 -49.07
CA ALA A 185 43.84 -42.42 -49.96
C ALA A 185 42.83 -42.96 -51.00
N PRO A 186 43.23 -43.15 -52.28
CA PRO A 186 42.33 -43.68 -53.30
C PRO A 186 42.10 -45.19 -53.12
N THR A 187 40.84 -45.59 -53.02
CA THR A 187 40.43 -46.99 -53.06
C THR A 187 40.33 -47.44 -54.52
N GLN A 188 41.15 -48.42 -54.92
CA GLN A 188 41.04 -49.12 -56.20
C GLN A 188 40.07 -50.30 -56.05
N TYR A 189 39.23 -50.54 -57.07
CA TYR A 189 38.51 -51.79 -57.27
C TYR A 189 39.33 -52.73 -58.16
#